data_AF-A0A7V8Z5I9-F1
#
_entry.id   AF-A0A7V8Z5I9-F1
#
_cell.length_a   1.000
_cell.length_b   1.000
_cell.length_c   1.000
_cell.angle_alpha   90.00
_cell.angle_beta   90.00
_cell.angle_gamma   90.00
#
_symmetry.space_group_name_H-M   'P 1'
#
loop_
_entity.id
_entity.type
_entity.pdbx_description
1 polymer ?
#
loop_
_entity_poly.entity_id
_entity_poly.type
_entity_poly.pdbx_seq_one_letter_code
_entity_poly.pdbx_strand_id
1 'polypeptide(L)'
;MTVAQAPTAAGPRSERADLFLSTAAIVALAVAQPLLDLLGRTPQFFTARAASTFEVVMVGLVLGIGLPLLVATAPAGAHALNPFAGRAVHGAVMTLGGGLLVAEALQHTPAARWPGWLLLAVGGVAGVALVVGYHRAAPIRGLLRYGAAATAVVAGLFLVVAPTSRLVWGTSGVAMAAGPVADPAPVVMVIFDEFPVATLIDGSGQIRGDQFPGFARLAADGSWFRNAVGVHE
;
A
#
# COMPACT_ATOMS: atom_id res chain seq x y z
N MET A 1 -52.95 -20.85 0.75
CA MET A 1 -52.88 -19.37 0.68
C MET A 1 -51.62 -18.93 1.40
N THR A 2 -50.53 -18.74 0.64
CA THR A 2 -49.23 -18.35 1.19
C THR A 2 -49.20 -16.83 1.27
N VAL A 3 -49.30 -16.29 2.49
CA VAL A 3 -49.20 -14.86 2.73
C VAL A 3 -47.79 -14.42 2.35
N ALA A 4 -47.67 -13.70 1.24
CA ALA A 4 -46.43 -13.01 0.87
C ALA A 4 -46.12 -11.98 1.97
N GLN A 5 -45.12 -12.27 2.79
CA GLN A 5 -44.59 -11.30 3.74
C GLN A 5 -44.00 -10.14 2.95
N ALA A 6 -44.59 -8.95 3.11
CA ALA A 6 -44.02 -7.71 2.61
C ALA A 6 -42.63 -7.51 3.21
N PRO A 7 -41.62 -7.05 2.44
CA PRO A 7 -40.30 -6.75 2.98
C PRO A 7 -40.46 -5.69 4.07
N THR A 8 -40.15 -6.07 5.30
CA THR A 8 -40.20 -5.16 6.44
C THR A 8 -39.24 -4.00 6.17
N ALA A 9 -39.78 -2.78 6.18
CA ALA A 9 -38.97 -1.58 6.07
C ALA A 9 -37.91 -1.62 7.17
N ALA A 10 -36.64 -1.71 6.77
CA ALA A 10 -35.52 -1.87 7.68
C ALA A 10 -35.50 -0.66 8.63
N GLY A 11 -35.55 -0.90 9.95
CA GLY A 11 -35.66 0.17 10.93
C GLY A 11 -34.43 1.11 10.97
N PRO A 12 -34.52 2.30 11.56
CA PRO A 12 -33.46 3.33 11.53
C PRO A 12 -32.08 2.85 12.02
N ARG A 13 -32.04 1.87 12.93
CA ARG A 13 -30.79 1.26 13.41
C ARG A 13 -30.08 0.42 12.36
N SER A 14 -30.83 -0.25 11.48
CA SER A 14 -30.27 -1.08 10.42
C SER A 14 -29.68 -0.25 9.28
N GLU A 15 -30.30 0.89 8.94
CA GLU A 15 -29.77 1.82 7.94
C GLU A 15 -28.44 2.43 8.39
N ARG A 16 -28.34 2.88 9.64
CA ARG A 16 -27.07 3.40 10.19
C ARG A 16 -25.94 2.37 10.15
N ALA A 17 -26.24 1.11 10.47
CA ALA A 17 -25.26 0.03 10.40
C ALA A 17 -24.82 -0.24 8.95
N ASP A 18 -25.76 -0.24 8.00
CA ASP A 18 -25.44 -0.41 6.58
C ASP A 18 -24.58 0.73 6.04
N LEU A 19 -24.88 1.99 6.39
CA LEU A 19 -24.07 3.16 6.03
C LEU A 19 -22.65 3.04 6.63
N PHE A 20 -22.55 2.68 7.91
CA PHE A 20 -21.27 2.51 8.58
C PHE A 20 -20.41 1.42 7.91
N LEU A 21 -20.96 0.21 7.78
CA LEU A 21 -20.21 -0.94 7.26
C LEU A 21 -19.77 -0.74 5.82
N SER A 22 -20.67 -0.23 4.97
CA SER A 22 -20.33 0.05 3.58
C SER A 22 -19.31 1.18 3.44
N THR A 23 -19.37 2.22 4.30
CA THR A 23 -18.33 3.27 4.33
C THR A 23 -16.99 2.72 4.77
N ALA A 24 -16.95 1.86 5.80
CA ALA A 24 -15.72 1.21 6.21
C ALA A 24 -15.13 0.34 5.09
N ALA A 25 -15.97 -0.41 4.36
CA ALA A 25 -15.55 -1.22 3.22
C ALA A 25 -14.90 -0.37 2.12
N ILE A 26 -15.55 0.71 1.68
CA ILE A 26 -15.03 1.53 0.59
C ILE A 26 -13.74 2.26 0.98
N VAL A 27 -13.63 2.75 2.23
CA VAL A 27 -12.40 3.40 2.71
C VAL A 27 -11.26 2.40 2.87
N ALA A 28 -11.56 1.16 3.32
CA ALA A 28 -10.56 0.11 3.41
C ALA A 28 -9.95 -0.21 2.04
N LEU A 29 -10.79 -0.33 1.01
CA LEU A 29 -10.34 -0.68 -0.34
C LEU A 29 -9.74 0.50 -1.09
N ALA A 30 -10.35 1.68 -1.03
CA ALA A 30 -9.97 2.83 -1.84
C ALA A 30 -8.79 3.62 -1.26
N VAL A 31 -8.54 3.50 0.06
CA VAL A 31 -7.55 4.32 0.76
C VAL A 31 -6.59 3.45 1.56
N ALA A 32 -7.09 2.62 2.48
CA ALA A 32 -6.22 1.86 3.36
C ALA A 32 -5.37 0.83 2.59
N GLN A 33 -5.95 0.13 1.63
CA GLN A 33 -5.27 -0.91 0.87
C GLN A 33 -4.11 -0.35 0.01
N PRO A 34 -4.29 0.69 -0.83
CA PRO A 34 -3.18 1.26 -1.59
C PRO A 34 -2.06 1.81 -0.69
N LEU A 35 -2.43 2.50 0.40
CA LEU A 35 -1.45 3.04 1.36
C LEU A 35 -0.63 1.92 2.04
N LEU A 36 -1.31 0.87 2.50
CA LEU A 36 -0.65 -0.26 3.15
C LEU A 36 0.10 -1.16 2.16
N ASP A 37 -0.33 -1.26 0.91
CA ASP A 37 0.41 -1.97 -0.13
C ASP A 37 1.71 -1.23 -0.48
N LEU A 38 1.66 0.10 -0.62
CA LEU A 38 2.85 0.93 -0.81
C LEU A 38 3.84 0.73 0.35
N LEU A 39 3.39 0.95 1.58
CA LEU A 39 4.23 0.76 2.79
C LEU A 39 4.67 -0.70 2.98
N GLY A 40 3.85 -1.65 2.56
CA GLY A 40 4.11 -3.08 2.64
C GLY A 40 5.24 -3.53 1.70
N ARG A 41 5.37 -2.88 0.54
CA ARG A 41 6.44 -3.12 -0.44
C ARG A 41 7.72 -2.35 -0.13
N THR A 42 7.67 -1.37 0.77
CA THR A 42 8.84 -0.53 1.13
C THR A 42 9.27 -0.70 2.61
N PRO A 43 9.85 -1.84 3.02
CA PRO A 43 10.35 -2.04 4.40
C PRO A 43 11.38 -0.98 4.81
N GLN A 44 12.14 -0.47 3.84
CA GLN A 44 13.20 0.51 4.01
C GLN A 44 12.71 1.81 4.68
N PHE A 45 11.44 2.18 4.45
CA PHE A 45 10.83 3.35 5.07
C PHE A 45 10.81 3.25 6.60
N PHE A 46 10.53 2.05 7.12
CA PHE A 46 10.48 1.80 8.56
C PHE A 46 11.88 1.65 9.14
N THR A 47 12.80 0.99 8.44
CA THR A 47 14.18 0.83 8.92
C THR A 47 14.95 2.15 8.94
N ALA A 48 14.77 3.01 7.92
CA ALA A 48 15.39 4.34 7.87
C ALA A 48 14.91 5.27 9.00
N ARG A 49 13.70 5.05 9.52
CA ARG A 49 13.13 5.77 10.67
C ARG A 49 13.42 5.09 12.01
N ALA A 50 14.20 4.00 12.02
CA ALA A 50 14.40 3.16 13.19
C ALA A 50 13.08 2.76 13.88
N ALA A 51 12.03 2.53 13.09
CA ALA A 51 10.71 2.20 13.60
C ALA A 51 10.71 0.83 14.29
N SER A 52 10.18 0.81 15.49
CA SER A 52 9.97 -0.40 16.28
C SER A 52 8.88 -1.29 15.67
N THR A 53 8.90 -2.58 16.01
CA THR A 53 7.83 -3.53 15.64
C THR A 53 6.45 -3.03 16.05
N PHE A 54 6.34 -2.40 17.23
CA PHE A 54 5.08 -1.82 17.69
C PHE A 54 4.57 -0.72 16.76
N GLU A 55 5.45 0.17 16.30
CA GLU A 55 5.06 1.24 15.35
C GLU A 55 4.62 0.68 14.01
N VAL A 56 5.30 -0.35 13.48
CA VAL A 56 4.88 -1.02 12.24
C VAL A 56 3.48 -1.63 12.40
N VAL A 57 3.24 -2.33 13.51
CA VAL A 57 1.92 -2.91 13.81
C VAL A 57 0.86 -1.84 13.95
N MET A 58 1.15 -0.76 14.67
CA MET A 58 0.24 0.37 14.84
C MET A 58 -0.11 1.04 13.50
N VAL A 59 0.86 1.22 12.60
CA VAL A 59 0.57 1.73 11.25
C VAL A 59 -0.40 0.82 10.50
N GLY A 60 -0.17 -0.50 10.54
CA GLY A 60 -1.07 -1.49 9.94
C GLY A 60 -2.50 -1.42 10.50
N LEU A 61 -2.63 -1.37 11.83
CA LEU A 61 -3.94 -1.34 12.50
C LEU A 61 -4.65 0.02 12.35
N VAL A 62 -3.92 1.13 12.48
CA VAL A 62 -4.49 2.48 12.36
C VAL A 62 -4.93 2.73 10.93
N LEU A 63 -4.12 2.40 9.92
CA LEU A 63 -4.50 2.63 8.53
C LEU A 63 -5.53 1.60 8.04
N GLY A 64 -5.38 0.32 8.38
CA GLY A 64 -6.25 -0.76 7.89
C GLY A 64 -7.60 -0.84 8.60
N ILE A 65 -7.66 -0.52 9.89
CA ILE A 65 -8.88 -0.65 10.71
C ILE A 65 -9.31 0.71 11.25
N GLY A 66 -8.42 1.42 11.93
CA GLY A 66 -8.75 2.69 12.61
C GLY A 66 -9.34 3.74 11.66
N LEU A 67 -8.67 4.00 10.54
CA LEU A 67 -9.06 5.01 9.55
C LEU A 67 -10.41 4.67 8.90
N PRO A 68 -10.65 3.47 8.33
CA PRO A 68 -11.95 3.13 7.79
C PRO A 68 -13.09 3.22 8.79
N LEU A 69 -12.89 2.74 10.02
CA LEU A 69 -13.93 2.79 11.06
C LEU A 69 -14.19 4.23 11.52
N LEU A 70 -13.13 5.05 11.66
CA LEU A 70 -13.26 6.45 12.02
C LEU A 70 -14.05 7.22 10.95
N VAL A 71 -13.70 7.08 9.68
CA VAL A 71 -14.42 7.75 8.58
C VAL A 71 -15.87 7.25 8.51
N ALA A 72 -16.12 5.96 8.77
CA ALA A 72 -17.47 5.40 8.81
C ALA A 72 -18.37 6.00 9.91
N THR A 73 -17.80 6.56 10.99
CA THR A 73 -18.60 7.25 12.00
C THR A 73 -19.26 8.53 11.47
N ALA A 74 -18.65 9.21 10.49
CA ALA A 74 -19.15 10.48 9.96
C ALA A 74 -20.56 10.37 9.34
N PRO A 75 -20.83 9.48 8.35
CA PRO A 75 -22.18 9.33 7.82
C PRO A 75 -23.16 8.76 8.85
N ALA A 76 -22.72 7.83 9.72
CA ALA A 76 -23.58 7.23 10.74
C ALA A 76 -23.97 8.21 11.86
N GLY A 77 -23.08 9.16 12.19
CA GLY A 77 -23.29 10.25 13.13
C GLY A 77 -24.14 11.37 12.51
N ALA A 78 -23.81 11.79 11.28
CA ALA A 78 -24.63 12.75 10.54
C ALA A 78 -26.07 12.25 10.35
N HIS A 79 -26.26 10.95 10.06
CA HIS A 79 -27.58 10.34 9.94
C HIS A 79 -28.37 10.36 11.26
N ALA A 80 -27.69 10.28 12.41
CA ALA A 80 -28.35 10.36 13.71
C ALA A 80 -28.92 11.76 14.00
N LEU A 81 -28.30 12.80 13.45
CA LEU A 81 -28.75 14.18 13.57
C LEU A 81 -29.79 14.52 12.49
N ASN A 82 -29.53 14.12 11.25
CA ASN A 82 -30.38 14.36 10.10
C ASN A 82 -30.21 13.24 9.05
N PRO A 83 -31.27 12.45 8.73
CA PRO A 83 -31.20 11.37 7.75
C PRO A 83 -30.76 11.80 6.35
N PHE A 84 -31.06 13.03 5.94
CA PHE A 84 -30.62 13.59 4.66
C PHE A 84 -29.12 13.87 4.68
N ALA A 85 -28.60 14.51 5.73
CA ALA A 85 -27.18 14.80 5.87
C ALA A 85 -26.34 13.51 5.90
N GLY A 86 -26.79 12.49 6.63
CA GLY A 86 -26.12 11.19 6.66
C GLY A 86 -26.02 10.51 5.30
N ARG A 87 -27.11 10.53 4.51
CA ARG A 87 -27.11 9.99 3.14
C ARG A 87 -26.24 10.80 2.19
N ALA A 88 -26.22 12.13 2.32
CA ALA A 88 -25.36 13.00 1.53
C ALA A 88 -23.87 12.74 1.81
N VAL A 89 -23.47 12.68 3.08
CA VAL A 89 -22.08 12.37 3.48
C VAL A 89 -21.68 10.99 2.99
N HIS A 90 -22.55 9.99 3.17
CA HIS A 90 -22.29 8.64 2.68
C HIS A 90 -22.11 8.58 1.16
N GLY A 91 -23.01 9.23 0.41
CA GLY A 91 -22.94 9.31 -1.04
C GLY A 91 -21.67 10.01 -1.53
N ALA A 92 -21.22 11.07 -0.84
CA ALA A 92 -19.95 11.73 -1.14
C ALA A 92 -18.75 10.80 -0.95
N VAL A 93 -18.68 10.10 0.19
CA VAL A 93 -17.59 9.14 0.47
C VAL A 93 -17.60 7.99 -0.54
N MET A 94 -18.77 7.45 -0.86
CA MET A 94 -18.91 6.39 -1.86
C MET A 94 -18.51 6.84 -3.26
N THR A 95 -18.86 8.06 -3.65
CA THR A 95 -18.48 8.61 -4.96
C THR A 95 -16.96 8.79 -5.04
N LEU A 96 -16.35 9.38 -4.02
CA LEU A 96 -14.91 9.58 -3.97
C LEU A 96 -14.16 8.25 -3.90
N GLY A 97 -14.54 7.35 -3.01
CA GLY A 97 -13.90 6.05 -2.84
C GLY A 97 -14.07 5.14 -4.05
N GLY A 98 -15.28 5.05 -4.62
CA GLY A 98 -15.54 4.29 -5.84
C GLY A 98 -14.79 4.86 -7.05
N GLY A 99 -14.72 6.20 -7.15
CA GLY A 99 -13.94 6.86 -8.20
C GLY A 99 -12.44 6.62 -8.08
N LEU A 100 -11.89 6.68 -6.85
CA LEU A 100 -10.50 6.34 -6.57
C LEU A 100 -10.17 4.90 -6.96
N LEU A 101 -11.03 3.93 -6.62
CA LEU A 101 -10.81 2.53 -7.00
C LEU A 101 -10.73 2.33 -8.52
N VAL A 102 -11.62 2.99 -9.27
CA VAL A 102 -11.60 2.89 -10.73
C VAL A 102 -10.39 3.62 -11.32
N ALA A 103 -10.04 4.80 -10.78
CA ALA A 103 -8.84 5.51 -11.20
C ALA A 103 -7.58 4.67 -10.97
N GLU A 104 -7.45 4.06 -9.79
CA GLU A 104 -6.34 3.17 -9.43
C GLU A 104 -6.26 1.96 -10.37
N ALA A 105 -7.40 1.31 -10.64
CA ALA A 105 -7.46 0.16 -11.54
C ALA A 105 -7.06 0.52 -12.98
N LEU A 106 -7.46 1.69 -13.47
CA LEU A 106 -7.10 2.18 -14.79
C LEU A 106 -5.61 2.55 -14.87
N GLN A 107 -5.05 3.17 -13.83
CA GLN A 107 -3.63 3.52 -13.80
C GLN A 107 -2.70 2.29 -13.84
N HIS A 108 -3.15 1.15 -13.29
CA HIS A 108 -2.41 -0.10 -13.35
C HIS A 108 -2.50 -0.85 -14.69
N THR A 109 -3.19 -0.30 -15.70
CA THR A 109 -3.23 -0.93 -17.04
C THR A 109 -1.98 -0.59 -17.86
N PRO A 110 -1.14 -1.58 -18.25
CA PRO A 110 0.19 -1.31 -18.85
C PRO A 110 0.15 -0.62 -20.21
N ALA A 111 -0.96 -0.77 -20.95
CA ALA A 111 -1.07 -0.36 -22.35
C ALA A 111 -1.59 1.07 -22.56
N ALA A 112 -2.04 1.76 -21.50
CA ALA A 112 -2.75 3.03 -21.63
C ALA A 112 -2.25 4.08 -20.63
N ARG A 113 -1.66 5.17 -21.14
CA ARG A 113 -1.44 6.38 -20.34
C ARG A 113 -2.72 7.21 -20.39
N TRP A 114 -3.47 7.19 -19.29
CA TRP A 114 -4.73 7.92 -19.17
C TRP A 114 -4.45 9.38 -18.78
N PRO A 115 -4.99 10.38 -19.51
CA PRO A 115 -4.90 11.76 -19.07
C PRO A 115 -5.73 11.98 -17.80
N GLY A 116 -5.23 12.82 -16.88
CA GLY A 116 -5.83 12.99 -15.55
C GLY A 116 -7.30 13.39 -15.57
N TRP A 117 -7.72 14.27 -16.48
CA TRP A 117 -9.12 14.70 -16.60
C TRP A 117 -10.06 13.54 -16.97
N LEU A 118 -9.59 12.56 -17.75
CA LEU A 118 -10.38 11.40 -18.15
C LEU A 118 -10.52 10.43 -16.97
N LEU A 119 -9.47 10.26 -16.17
CA LEU A 119 -9.55 9.49 -14.92
C LEU A 119 -10.55 10.12 -13.94
N LEU A 120 -10.55 11.46 -13.83
CA LEU A 120 -11.53 12.17 -13.01
C LEU A 120 -12.96 11.99 -13.52
N ALA A 121 -13.16 12.08 -14.85
CA ALA A 121 -14.47 11.90 -15.46
C ALA A 121 -15.00 10.46 -15.27
N VAL A 122 -14.19 9.46 -15.62
CA VAL A 122 -14.56 8.04 -15.51
C VAL A 122 -14.74 7.64 -14.04
N GLY A 123 -13.83 8.07 -13.16
CA GLY A 123 -13.92 7.85 -11.72
C GLY A 123 -15.18 8.49 -11.12
N GLY A 124 -15.49 9.73 -11.50
CA GLY A 124 -16.71 10.42 -11.07
C GLY A 124 -17.98 9.67 -11.49
N VAL A 125 -18.05 9.25 -12.76
CA VAL A 125 -19.19 8.46 -13.27
C VAL A 125 -19.31 7.12 -12.54
N ALA A 126 -18.20 6.41 -12.33
CA ALA A 126 -18.19 5.14 -11.62
C ALA A 126 -18.60 5.29 -10.14
N GLY A 127 -18.13 6.33 -9.47
CA GLY A 127 -18.52 6.66 -8.10
C GLY A 127 -20.02 6.93 -7.97
N VAL A 128 -20.58 7.73 -8.89
CA VAL A 128 -22.04 7.98 -8.93
C VAL A 128 -22.80 6.69 -9.23
N ALA A 129 -22.32 5.87 -10.17
CA ALA A 129 -22.91 4.57 -10.48
C ALA A 129 -22.90 3.62 -9.27
N LEU A 130 -21.84 3.65 -8.45
CA LEU A 130 -21.77 2.88 -7.20
C LEU A 130 -22.85 3.33 -6.20
N VAL A 131 -23.06 4.64 -6.03
CA VAL A 131 -24.11 5.18 -5.15
C VAL A 131 -25.50 4.78 -5.65
N VAL A 132 -25.76 4.93 -6.96
CA VAL A 132 -27.03 4.52 -7.56
C VAL A 132 -27.24 3.02 -7.38
N GLY A 133 -26.21 2.21 -7.63
CA GLY A 133 -26.23 0.77 -7.44
C GLY A 133 -26.50 0.36 -5.99
N TYR A 134 -25.88 1.03 -5.02
CA TYR A 134 -26.10 0.80 -3.59
C TYR A 134 -27.57 0.99 -3.18
N HIS A 135 -28.22 2.03 -3.70
CA HIS A 135 -29.62 2.32 -3.39
C HIS A 135 -30.62 1.46 -4.17
N ARG A 136 -30.25 0.99 -5.37
CA ARG A 136 -31.17 0.27 -6.28
C ARG A 136 -31.02 -1.25 -6.23
N ALA A 137 -29.85 -1.78 -5.88
CA ALA A 137 -29.56 -3.19 -5.96
C ALA A 137 -29.18 -3.75 -4.57
N ALA A 138 -30.05 -4.61 -4.03
CA ALA A 138 -29.78 -5.34 -2.78
C ALA A 138 -28.43 -6.11 -2.80
N PRO A 139 -27.99 -6.73 -3.92
CA PRO A 139 -26.68 -7.38 -3.98
C PRO A 139 -25.50 -6.44 -3.73
N ILE A 140 -25.52 -5.22 -4.28
CA ILE A 140 -24.43 -4.24 -4.12
C ILE A 140 -24.35 -3.78 -2.67
N ARG A 141 -25.50 -3.48 -2.06
CA ARG A 141 -25.57 -3.14 -0.63
C ARG A 141 -25.06 -4.28 0.26
N GLY A 142 -25.45 -5.52 -0.04
CA GLY A 142 -24.96 -6.71 0.66
C GLY A 142 -23.46 -6.89 0.52
N LEU A 143 -22.93 -6.80 -0.70
CA LEU A 143 -21.50 -6.91 -1.00
C LEU A 143 -20.69 -5.88 -0.20
N LEU A 144 -21.10 -4.61 -0.21
CA LEU A 144 -20.40 -3.56 0.53
C LEU A 144 -20.50 -3.74 2.05
N ARG A 145 -21.63 -4.25 2.54
CA ARG A 145 -21.79 -4.56 3.97
C ARG A 145 -20.83 -5.65 4.42
N TYR A 146 -20.76 -6.77 3.70
CA TYR A 146 -19.81 -7.85 4.01
C TYR A 146 -18.36 -7.45 3.69
N GLY A 147 -18.19 -6.55 2.72
CA GLY A 147 -16.91 -5.93 2.36
C GLY A 147 -16.28 -5.15 3.50
N ALA A 148 -16.99 -4.83 4.58
CA ALA A 148 -16.38 -4.25 5.78
C ALA A 148 -15.27 -5.14 6.36
N ALA A 149 -15.34 -6.46 6.13
CA ALA A 149 -14.27 -7.40 6.45
C ALA A 149 -12.93 -7.04 5.77
N ALA A 150 -12.95 -6.28 4.66
CA ALA A 150 -11.76 -5.76 4.02
C ALA A 150 -10.87 -4.95 4.98
N THR A 151 -11.42 -4.26 5.98
CA THR A 151 -10.63 -3.56 7.00
C THR A 151 -9.62 -4.49 7.70
N ALA A 152 -10.12 -5.62 8.19
CA ALA A 152 -9.29 -6.63 8.85
C ALA A 152 -8.40 -7.38 7.86
N VAL A 153 -8.92 -7.71 6.67
CA VAL A 153 -8.16 -8.42 5.63
C VAL A 153 -6.96 -7.60 5.18
N VAL A 154 -7.15 -6.31 4.87
CA VAL A 154 -6.08 -5.41 4.43
C VAL A 154 -5.01 -5.24 5.50
N ALA A 155 -5.40 -5.02 6.76
CA ALA A 155 -4.47 -4.97 7.88
C ALA A 155 -3.70 -6.30 8.03
N GLY A 156 -4.40 -7.44 7.95
CA GLY A 156 -3.80 -8.76 8.04
C GLY A 156 -2.81 -9.06 6.90
N LEU A 157 -3.15 -8.69 5.67
CA LEU A 157 -2.27 -8.83 4.51
C LEU A 157 -0.98 -8.02 4.70
N PHE A 158 -1.07 -6.78 5.19
CA PHE A 158 0.11 -5.97 5.51
C PHE A 158 0.97 -6.59 6.62
N LEU A 159 0.34 -7.05 7.71
CA LEU A 159 1.06 -7.54 8.89
C LEU A 159 1.64 -8.94 8.71
N VAL A 160 1.11 -9.75 7.79
CA VAL A 160 1.51 -11.16 7.65
C VAL A 160 2.18 -11.44 6.31
N VAL A 161 1.63 -10.90 5.21
CA VAL A 161 2.02 -11.29 3.85
C VAL A 161 3.02 -10.32 3.22
N ALA A 162 2.88 -9.02 3.47
CA ALA A 162 3.71 -8.01 2.82
C ALA A 162 5.20 -8.13 3.20
N PRO A 163 6.15 -7.74 2.33
CA PRO A 163 7.58 -7.73 2.65
C PRO A 163 7.94 -7.06 3.99
N THR A 164 7.23 -5.99 4.37
CA THR A 164 7.41 -5.29 5.65
C THR A 164 7.07 -6.15 6.88
N SER A 165 6.28 -7.23 6.74
CA SER A 165 5.94 -8.14 7.85
C SER A 165 7.18 -8.78 8.49
N ARG A 166 8.29 -8.87 7.76
CA ARG A 166 9.58 -9.35 8.26
C ARG A 166 10.11 -8.54 9.45
N LEU A 167 9.80 -7.24 9.50
CA LEU A 167 10.13 -6.36 10.63
C LEU A 167 9.29 -6.65 11.87
N VAL A 168 8.11 -7.26 11.69
CA VAL A 168 7.21 -7.65 12.76
C VAL A 168 7.56 -9.03 13.30
N TRP A 169 7.78 -9.98 12.40
CA TRP A 169 8.03 -11.38 12.76
C TRP A 169 9.51 -11.72 12.97
N GLY A 170 10.41 -10.74 12.83
CA GLY A 170 11.85 -10.95 12.96
C GLY A 170 12.44 -11.83 11.86
N THR A 171 11.69 -12.11 10.79
CA THR A 171 12.11 -12.90 9.64
C THR A 171 12.78 -12.01 8.61
N SER A 172 13.77 -11.23 9.03
CA SER A 172 14.63 -10.46 8.12
C SER A 172 15.16 -11.40 7.02
N GLY A 173 14.64 -11.24 5.80
CA GLY A 173 15.08 -12.03 4.67
C GLY A 173 16.57 -11.82 4.45
N VAL A 174 17.29 -12.94 4.30
CA VAL A 174 18.75 -13.07 4.25
C VAL A 174 19.49 -12.94 5.60
N ALA A 175 18.87 -13.37 6.68
CA ALA A 175 19.54 -14.43 7.44
C ALA A 175 18.94 -15.74 6.95
N MET A 176 19.50 -16.32 5.88
CA MET A 176 19.76 -17.75 6.03
C MET A 176 20.43 -17.83 7.39
N ALA A 177 19.88 -18.58 8.33
CA ALA A 177 20.70 -19.10 9.40
C ALA A 177 21.82 -19.83 8.65
N ALA A 178 22.90 -19.11 8.34
CA ALA A 178 24.14 -19.70 7.98
C ALA A 178 24.40 -20.55 9.21
N GLY A 179 24.14 -21.85 9.07
CA GLY A 179 24.65 -22.81 10.04
C GLY A 179 26.10 -22.42 10.30
N PRO A 180 26.58 -22.61 11.53
CA PRO A 180 27.87 -22.07 11.98
C PRO A 180 28.88 -22.09 10.84
N VAL A 181 29.30 -20.90 10.39
CA VAL A 181 30.23 -20.77 9.27
C VAL A 181 31.50 -21.46 9.74
N ALA A 182 31.82 -22.61 9.14
CA ALA A 182 32.90 -23.47 9.60
C ALA A 182 34.25 -22.74 9.59
N ASP A 183 34.42 -21.79 8.67
CA ASP A 183 35.60 -20.95 8.54
C ASP A 183 35.20 -19.52 8.13
N PRO A 184 34.96 -18.61 9.09
CA PRO A 184 34.52 -17.25 8.78
C PRO A 184 35.69 -16.39 8.27
N ALA A 185 35.55 -15.85 7.06
CA ALA A 185 36.48 -14.85 6.53
C ALA A 185 36.03 -13.43 6.89
N PRO A 186 36.92 -12.52 7.32
CA PRO A 186 36.57 -11.12 7.54
C PRO A 186 36.26 -10.45 6.19
N VAL A 187 35.07 -9.86 6.08
CA VAL A 187 34.65 -9.12 4.88
C VAL A 187 34.64 -7.62 5.19
N VAL A 188 35.39 -6.86 4.40
CA VAL A 188 35.38 -5.38 4.45
C VAL A 188 34.80 -4.87 3.14
N MET A 189 33.64 -4.20 3.22
CA MET A 189 33.02 -3.54 2.07
C MET A 189 33.22 -2.03 2.18
N VAL A 190 33.82 -1.43 1.14
CA VAL A 190 34.05 0.02 1.06
C VAL A 190 33.23 0.56 -0.10
N ILE A 191 32.37 1.54 0.18
CA ILE A 191 31.58 2.27 -0.82
C ILE A 191 32.06 3.71 -0.83
N PHE A 192 32.42 4.20 -2.01
CA PHE A 192 32.75 5.60 -2.22
C PHE A 192 31.55 6.28 -2.88
N ASP A 193 31.08 7.35 -2.26
CA ASP A 193 30.03 8.19 -2.84
C ASP A 193 30.59 9.04 -3.98
N GLU A 194 29.79 9.23 -5.03
CA GLU A 194 30.14 10.00 -6.23
C GLU A 194 31.55 9.74 -6.79
N PHE A 195 31.96 8.47 -6.86
CA PHE A 195 33.32 8.10 -7.28
C PHE A 195 33.39 7.66 -8.76
N PRO A 196 33.73 8.58 -9.70
CA PRO A 196 33.78 8.25 -11.12
C PRO A 196 34.99 7.36 -11.44
N VAL A 197 34.73 6.12 -11.85
CA VAL A 197 35.77 5.16 -12.30
C VAL A 197 36.64 5.75 -13.42
N ALA A 198 36.08 6.63 -14.26
CA ALA A 198 36.79 7.31 -15.35
C ALA A 198 38.02 8.12 -14.87
N THR A 199 37.99 8.64 -13.64
CA THR A 199 39.13 9.37 -13.06
C THR A 199 40.26 8.43 -12.63
N LEU A 200 39.91 7.18 -12.26
CA LEU A 200 40.84 6.19 -11.76
C LEU A 200 41.65 5.53 -12.89
N ILE A 201 41.09 5.49 -14.10
CA ILE A 201 41.65 4.74 -15.24
C ILE A 201 42.32 5.64 -16.29
N ASP A 202 43.29 5.09 -17.00
CA ASP A 202 43.92 5.69 -18.18
C ASP A 202 43.13 5.42 -19.48
N GLY A 203 43.65 5.92 -20.61
CA GLY A 203 43.05 5.71 -21.94
C GLY A 203 43.04 4.25 -22.41
N SER A 204 43.72 3.35 -21.70
CA SER A 204 43.72 1.90 -21.95
C SER A 204 42.77 1.13 -21.02
N GLY A 205 42.08 1.84 -20.11
CA GLY A 205 41.15 1.26 -19.14
C GLY A 205 41.82 0.60 -17.94
N GLN A 206 43.11 0.86 -17.71
CA GLN A 206 43.87 0.38 -16.56
C GLN A 206 43.94 1.45 -15.48
N ILE A 207 44.06 1.05 -14.21
CA ILE A 207 44.18 1.98 -13.08
C ILE A 207 45.49 2.77 -13.20
N ARG A 208 45.43 4.10 -13.03
CA ARG A 208 46.61 4.99 -12.95
C ARG A 208 47.37 4.77 -11.65
N GLY A 209 48.20 3.73 -11.60
CA GLY A 209 48.90 3.30 -10.37
C GLY A 209 49.94 4.28 -9.84
N ASP A 210 50.39 5.22 -10.67
CA ASP A 210 51.22 6.37 -10.28
C ASP A 210 50.44 7.34 -9.38
N GLN A 211 49.17 7.60 -9.69
CA GLN A 211 48.29 8.52 -8.97
C GLN A 211 47.48 7.83 -7.86
N PHE A 212 47.12 6.56 -8.09
CA PHE A 212 46.24 5.78 -7.22
C PHE A 212 46.88 4.44 -6.81
N PRO A 213 48.04 4.47 -6.10
CA PRO A 213 48.82 3.27 -5.80
C PRO A 213 48.07 2.26 -4.91
N GLY A 214 47.20 2.73 -4.01
CA GLY A 214 46.39 1.85 -3.16
C GLY A 214 45.39 1.02 -3.96
N PHE A 215 44.69 1.65 -4.92
CA PHE A 215 43.74 0.96 -5.80
C PHE A 215 44.44 0.00 -6.76
N ALA A 216 45.62 0.39 -7.29
CA ALA A 216 46.41 -0.49 -8.13
C ALA A 216 46.86 -1.77 -7.39
N ARG A 217 47.28 -1.65 -6.12
CA ARG A 217 47.60 -2.81 -5.27
C ARG A 217 46.37 -3.69 -5.03
N LEU A 218 45.24 -3.09 -4.65
CA LEU A 218 44.01 -3.84 -4.40
C LEU A 218 43.50 -4.59 -5.64
N ALA A 219 43.62 -3.98 -6.82
CA ALA A 219 43.27 -4.62 -8.08
C ALA A 219 44.23 -5.74 -8.49
N ALA A 220 45.52 -5.61 -8.17
CA ALA A 220 46.53 -6.63 -8.43
C ALA A 220 46.35 -7.88 -7.55
N ASP A 221 45.96 -7.68 -6.28
CA ASP A 221 45.71 -8.76 -5.32
C ASP A 221 44.26 -9.30 -5.41
N GLY A 222 43.44 -8.78 -6.33
CA GLY A 222 42.01 -9.03 -6.39
C GLY A 222 41.45 -9.14 -7.80
N SER A 223 40.13 -8.95 -7.92
CA SER A 223 39.43 -8.94 -9.21
C SER A 223 38.91 -7.54 -9.50
N TRP A 224 39.28 -6.98 -10.66
CA TRP A 224 38.87 -5.65 -11.10
C TRP A 224 37.76 -5.72 -12.15
N PHE A 225 36.61 -5.12 -11.85
CA PHE A 225 35.45 -5.07 -12.74
C PHE A 225 35.33 -3.70 -13.40
N ARG A 226 36.15 -3.45 -14.44
CA ARG A 226 36.23 -2.16 -15.15
C ARG A 226 34.93 -1.63 -15.77
N ASN A 227 33.95 -2.50 -16.00
CA ASN A 227 32.66 -2.18 -16.62
C ASN A 227 31.48 -2.27 -15.62
N ALA A 228 31.76 -2.24 -14.32
CA ALA A 228 30.70 -2.15 -13.32
C ALA A 228 29.97 -0.81 -13.45
N VAL A 229 28.63 -0.86 -13.48
CA VAL A 229 27.77 0.32 -13.58
C VAL A 229 26.84 0.38 -12.37
N GLY A 230 26.62 1.58 -11.85
CA GLY A 230 25.59 1.82 -10.83
C GLY A 230 24.21 1.86 -11.49
N VAL A 231 23.31 0.97 -11.07
CA VAL A 231 21.91 1.02 -11.49
C VAL A 231 21.23 2.12 -10.67
N HIS A 232 20.70 3.13 -11.35
CA HIS A 232 19.86 4.17 -10.74
C HIS A 232 18.43 3.94 -11.27
N GLU A 233 17.45 3.84 -10.37
CA GLU A 233 16.02 3.84 -10.72
C GLU A 233 15.51 5.25 -11.04
#